data_AF-A0A1D2N9S2-F1
#
_entry.id   AF-A0A1D2N9S2-F1
#
_cell.length_a   1.000
_cell.length_b   1.000
_cell.length_c   1.000
_cell.angle_alpha   90.00
_cell.angle_beta   90.00
_cell.angle_gamma   90.00
#
_symmetry.space_group_name_H-M   'P 1'
#
loop_
_entity.id
_entity.type
_entity.pdbx_description
1 polymer ?
#
loop_
_entity_poly.entity_id
_entity_poly.type
_entity_poly.pdbx_seq_one_letter_code
_entity_poly.pdbx_strand_id
1 'polypeptide(L)'
;MWKNSIQTFSLSGRLFRQQKKEFLQSKRFLNLLEYQGKDILDKSGVAVQKFVVVDDASSISSKVNSFQVEEYVVKAQVHAGGRGKGHFNTGFKGGVHVLKDQKKVPDIVAAMLGNKLITKQTPASGVPVNSVMIAESVDIYEEKYLCFLLDRSSSGPICIASPAGGVDIEQVAESNPEKIKTVAIDVMEGLTPSAARRHCPIFGI
;
A
#
# COMPACT_ATOMS: atom_id res chain seq x y z
N MET A 1 9.03 16.38 66.61
CA MET A 1 9.85 15.61 67.58
C MET A 1 9.06 14.37 67.97
N TRP A 2 9.70 13.20 67.84
CA TRP A 2 9.13 11.85 67.93
C TRP A 2 8.82 11.33 69.34
N LYS A 3 7.87 10.38 69.42
CA LYS A 3 7.83 9.10 70.21
C LYS A 3 6.40 8.51 70.09
N ASN A 4 6.06 7.22 70.03
CA ASN A 4 6.71 5.93 69.75
C ASN A 4 5.60 4.84 69.68
N SER A 5 5.79 3.83 68.79
CA SER A 5 5.26 2.44 68.82
C SER A 5 3.72 2.23 68.77
N ILE A 6 3.09 1.14 68.28
CA ILE A 6 3.32 -0.31 68.13
C ILE A 6 2.28 -0.73 67.03
N GLN A 7 2.45 -1.63 66.05
CA GLN A 7 2.41 -3.10 66.12
C GLN A 7 2.56 -3.67 64.69
N THR A 8 3.39 -4.70 64.58
CA THR A 8 3.44 -5.64 63.47
C THR A 8 2.18 -6.50 63.43
N PHE A 9 1.48 -6.52 62.30
CA PHE A 9 0.62 -7.65 61.91
C PHE A 9 1.03 -8.11 60.51
N SER A 10 1.74 -9.22 60.49
CA SER A 10 1.83 -10.12 59.34
C SER A 10 0.46 -10.75 59.13
N LEU A 11 -0.04 -10.76 57.89
CA LEU A 11 -0.63 -11.94 57.24
C LEU A 11 -1.07 -11.61 55.81
N SER A 12 -0.44 -12.33 54.87
CA SER A 12 -0.94 -12.83 53.59
C SER A 12 -2.13 -12.15 52.92
N GLY A 13 -1.95 -11.74 51.66
CA GLY A 13 -3.07 -11.75 50.73
C GLY A 13 -2.87 -10.98 49.44
N ARG A 14 -2.54 -11.72 48.38
CA ARG A 14 -2.69 -11.35 46.96
C ARG A 14 -1.65 -10.36 46.43
N LEU A 15 -0.52 -10.93 46.02
CA LEU A 15 0.13 -10.55 44.78
C LEU A 15 -0.94 -10.44 43.68
N PHE A 16 -1.34 -9.21 43.33
CA PHE A 16 -1.96 -8.94 42.05
C PHE A 16 -0.88 -9.22 41.00
N ARG A 17 -0.77 -10.48 40.60
CA ARG A 17 -0.08 -10.85 39.36
C ARG A 17 -0.90 -10.19 38.26
N GLN A 18 -0.49 -9.00 37.82
CA GLN A 18 -0.93 -8.44 36.55
C GLN A 18 -0.66 -9.53 35.51
N GLN A 19 -1.71 -10.27 35.15
CA GLN A 19 -1.69 -11.00 33.90
C GLN A 19 -1.62 -9.90 32.84
N LYS A 20 -0.41 -9.64 32.32
CA LYS A 20 -0.28 -9.05 31.00
C LYS A 20 -1.10 -9.96 30.10
N LYS A 21 -2.31 -9.52 29.72
CA LYS A 21 -2.97 -10.05 28.54
C LYS A 21 -2.02 -9.70 27.41
N GLU A 22 -1.18 -10.65 27.03
CA GLU A 22 -0.48 -10.61 25.76
C GLU A 22 -1.57 -10.61 24.70
N PHE A 23 -1.96 -9.41 24.28
CA PHE A 23 -2.75 -9.25 23.07
C PHE A 23 -1.91 -9.84 21.95
N LEU A 24 -2.28 -11.04 21.50
CA LEU A 24 -1.73 -11.64 20.30
C LEU A 24 -2.04 -10.70 19.15
N GLN A 25 -1.09 -9.83 18.84
CA GLN A 25 -1.18 -8.96 17.69
C GLN A 25 -1.16 -9.87 16.46
N SER A 26 -2.26 -9.87 15.70
CA SER A 26 -2.31 -10.56 14.41
C SER A 26 -1.10 -10.14 13.58
N LYS A 27 -0.21 -11.09 13.30
CA LYS A 27 0.91 -10.91 12.39
C LYS A 27 0.38 -11.16 10.99
N ARG A 28 0.40 -10.12 10.15
CA ARG A 28 0.09 -10.23 8.73
C ARG A 28 1.33 -10.72 8.01
N PHE A 29 1.33 -11.98 7.60
CA PHE A 29 2.46 -12.59 6.86
C PHE A 29 2.36 -12.38 5.33
N LEU A 30 1.30 -11.73 4.86
CA LEU A 30 1.03 -11.56 3.44
C LEU A 30 0.98 -10.08 3.08
N ASN A 31 1.82 -9.71 2.12
CA ASN A 31 1.69 -8.49 1.34
C ASN A 31 1.53 -8.90 -0.12
N LEU A 32 0.70 -8.17 -0.86
CA LEU A 32 0.54 -8.38 -2.29
C LEU A 32 1.39 -7.38 -3.06
N LEU A 33 1.84 -7.79 -4.24
CA LEU A 33 2.40 -6.88 -5.24
C LEU A 33 1.26 -6.10 -5.90
N GLU A 34 1.58 -4.97 -6.53
CA GLU A 34 0.58 -4.10 -7.18
C GLU A 34 -0.26 -4.89 -8.19
N TYR A 35 0.39 -5.70 -9.04
CA TYR A 35 -0.34 -6.49 -10.05
C TYR A 35 -1.30 -7.52 -9.42
N GLN A 36 -0.90 -8.14 -8.30
CA GLN A 36 -1.74 -9.13 -7.60
C GLN A 36 -2.96 -8.45 -6.97
N GLY A 37 -2.76 -7.26 -6.40
CA GLY A 37 -3.86 -6.43 -5.90
C GLY A 37 -4.82 -6.04 -7.04
N LYS A 38 -4.29 -5.63 -8.20
CA LYS A 38 -5.10 -5.32 -9.38
C LYS A 38 -5.87 -6.52 -9.90
N ASP A 39 -5.27 -7.70 -9.95
CA ASP A 39 -5.96 -8.93 -10.39
C ASP A 39 -7.16 -9.25 -9.49
N ILE A 40 -7.04 -9.06 -8.17
CA ILE A 40 -8.14 -9.28 -7.22
C ILE A 40 -9.24 -8.24 -7.43
N LEU A 41 -8.87 -6.97 -7.61
CA LEU A 41 -9.80 -5.88 -7.86
C LEU A 41 -10.58 -6.08 -9.17
N ASP A 42 -9.88 -6.45 -10.25
CA ASP A 42 -10.47 -6.73 -11.57
C ASP A 42 -11.47 -7.88 -11.50
N LYS A 43 -11.09 -9.00 -10.86
CA LYS A 43 -11.99 -10.15 -10.62
C LYS A 43 -13.21 -9.79 -9.76
N SER A 44 -13.14 -8.70 -9.01
CA SER A 44 -14.22 -8.18 -8.17
C SER A 44 -15.05 -7.10 -8.88
N GLY A 45 -14.79 -6.83 -10.17
CA GLY A 45 -15.51 -5.83 -10.98
C GLY A 45 -15.06 -4.38 -10.76
N VAL A 46 -13.92 -4.16 -10.10
CA VAL A 46 -13.34 -2.82 -9.95
C VAL A 46 -12.50 -2.51 -11.19
N ALA A 47 -12.75 -1.37 -11.82
CA ALA A 47 -11.97 -0.94 -12.97
C ALA A 47 -10.49 -0.76 -12.60
N VAL A 48 -9.63 -1.48 -13.31
CA VAL A 48 -8.18 -1.34 -13.19
C VAL A 48 -7.56 -1.07 -14.55
N GLN A 49 -6.41 -0.41 -14.53
CA GLN A 49 -5.51 -0.28 -15.68
C GLN A 49 -5.20 -1.66 -16.27
N LYS A 50 -5.25 -1.82 -17.60
CA LYS A 50 -4.80 -3.04 -18.27
C LYS A 50 -3.29 -3.19 -18.14
N PHE A 51 -2.82 -4.42 -17.95
CA PHE A 51 -1.39 -4.70 -17.84
C PHE A 51 -1.04 -6.14 -18.23
N VAL A 52 0.25 -6.36 -18.44
CA VAL A 52 0.90 -7.66 -18.46
C VAL A 52 2.07 -7.67 -17.47
N VAL A 53 2.40 -8.85 -16.96
CA VAL A 53 3.54 -9.05 -16.05
C VAL A 53 4.61 -9.86 -16.74
N VAL A 54 5.86 -9.47 -16.51
CA VAL A 54 7.07 -10.15 -16.92
C VAL A 54 7.85 -10.53 -15.66
N ASP A 55 8.04 -11.82 -15.46
CA ASP A 55 8.84 -12.41 -14.37
C ASP A 55 10.07 -13.18 -14.88
N ASP A 56 10.12 -13.44 -16.19
CA ASP A 56 11.24 -14.09 -16.86
C ASP A 56 11.75 -13.28 -18.05
N ALA A 57 13.08 -13.18 -18.17
CA ALA A 57 13.73 -12.37 -19.19
C ALA A 57 13.47 -12.87 -20.63
N SER A 58 13.29 -14.19 -20.83
CA SER A 58 13.01 -14.74 -22.16
C SER A 58 11.59 -14.39 -22.64
N SER A 59 10.68 -14.07 -21.71
CA SER A 59 9.30 -13.69 -22.01
C SER A 59 9.11 -12.20 -22.33
N ILE A 60 10.15 -11.36 -22.18
CA ILE A 60 10.04 -9.90 -22.37
C ILE A 60 9.46 -9.56 -23.74
N SER A 61 10.07 -10.05 -24.82
CA SER A 61 9.68 -9.70 -26.18
C SER A 61 8.27 -10.18 -26.52
N SER A 62 7.89 -11.39 -26.09
CA SER A 62 6.54 -11.93 -26.36
C SER A 62 5.46 -11.16 -25.62
N LYS A 63 5.69 -10.81 -24.34
CA LYS A 63 4.76 -10.01 -23.53
C LYS A 63 4.58 -8.60 -24.08
N VAL A 64 5.68 -7.92 -24.43
CA VAL A 64 5.65 -6.58 -25.05
C VAL A 64 4.92 -6.61 -26.39
N ASN A 65 5.15 -7.63 -27.23
CA ASN A 65 4.47 -7.74 -28.52
C ASN A 65 2.97 -8.05 -28.37
N SER A 66 2.58 -8.80 -27.33
CA SER A 66 1.18 -9.13 -27.05
C SER A 66 0.36 -7.99 -26.45
N PHE A 67 1.02 -6.95 -25.96
CA PHE A 67 0.39 -5.84 -25.25
C PHE A 67 0.68 -4.53 -25.99
N GLN A 68 -0.15 -4.21 -26.99
CA GLN A 68 0.02 -3.02 -27.82
C GLN A 68 -0.90 -1.89 -27.34
N VAL A 69 -0.30 -0.81 -26.86
CA VAL A 69 -0.98 0.40 -26.39
C VAL A 69 -0.22 1.64 -26.88
N GLU A 70 -0.87 2.81 -26.85
CA GLU A 70 -0.27 4.08 -27.31
C GLU A 70 0.89 4.53 -26.40
N GLU A 71 0.72 4.38 -25.09
CA GLU A 71 1.73 4.75 -24.11
C GLU A 71 1.79 3.69 -22.99
N TYR A 72 3.01 3.39 -22.57
CA TYR A 72 3.33 2.33 -21.61
C TYR A 72 3.79 2.92 -20.29
N VAL A 73 3.41 2.25 -19.20
CA VAL A 73 3.96 2.48 -17.87
C VAL A 73 4.61 1.20 -17.38
N VAL A 74 5.95 1.21 -17.25
CA VAL A 74 6.76 0.09 -16.78
C VAL A 74 7.06 0.28 -15.30
N LYS A 75 6.60 -0.65 -14.45
CA LYS A 75 6.68 -0.55 -12.99
C LYS A 75 7.35 -1.77 -12.37
N ALA A 76 8.46 -1.56 -11.67
CA ALA A 76 9.07 -2.56 -10.82
C ALA A 76 8.09 -3.02 -9.71
N GLN A 77 8.00 -4.34 -9.51
CA GLN A 77 7.13 -4.93 -8.49
C GLN A 77 7.95 -5.26 -7.24
N VAL A 78 7.77 -4.48 -6.18
CA VAL A 78 8.37 -4.68 -4.86
C VAL A 78 7.39 -4.29 -3.75
N HIS A 79 7.54 -4.86 -2.56
CA HIS A 79 6.79 -4.45 -1.36
C HIS A 79 7.40 -3.20 -0.71
N ALA A 80 7.51 -2.13 -1.48
CA ALA A 80 7.98 -0.83 -1.01
C ALA A 80 7.38 0.29 -1.88
N GLY A 81 7.03 1.40 -1.23
CA GLY A 81 6.64 2.65 -1.88
C GLY A 81 7.84 3.44 -2.40
N GLY A 82 7.57 4.62 -2.99
CA GLY A 82 8.64 5.51 -3.47
C GLY A 82 9.41 5.03 -4.70
N ARG A 83 8.91 3.99 -5.40
CA ARG A 83 9.55 3.34 -6.56
C ARG A 83 9.98 4.34 -7.64
N GLY A 84 9.13 5.30 -8.00
CA GLY A 84 9.44 6.30 -9.04
C GLY A 84 10.66 7.17 -8.73
N LYS A 85 10.92 7.47 -7.45
CA LYS A 85 12.08 8.24 -6.99
C LYS A 85 13.29 7.36 -6.61
N GLY A 86 13.15 6.04 -6.74
CA GLY A 86 14.21 5.08 -6.40
C GLY A 86 15.31 5.00 -7.46
N HIS A 87 16.30 4.16 -7.20
CA HIS A 87 17.34 3.80 -8.16
C HIS A 87 17.74 2.34 -7.96
N PHE A 88 18.33 1.73 -8.99
CA PHE A 88 18.81 0.36 -8.93
C PHE A 88 20.26 0.31 -8.47
N ASN A 89 20.69 -0.86 -8.00
CA ASN A 89 22.08 -1.17 -7.70
C ASN A 89 23.01 -1.02 -8.92
N THR A 90 22.48 -1.07 -10.13
CA THR A 90 23.20 -0.87 -11.40
C THR A 90 23.40 0.61 -11.76
N GLY A 91 22.82 1.54 -10.99
CA GLY A 91 22.79 2.97 -11.30
C GLY A 91 21.62 3.41 -12.18
N PHE A 92 20.81 2.47 -12.70
CA PHE A 92 19.58 2.77 -13.42
C PHE A 92 18.60 3.53 -12.51
N LYS A 93 17.97 4.61 -12.99
CA LYS A 93 17.17 5.52 -12.16
C LYS A 93 15.68 5.27 -12.36
N GLY A 94 14.93 5.29 -11.26
CA GLY A 94 13.48 5.17 -11.24
C GLY A 94 12.98 3.73 -11.42
N GLY A 95 12.08 3.29 -10.54
CA GLY A 95 11.35 2.02 -10.66
C GLY A 95 10.00 2.15 -11.38
N VAL A 96 9.68 3.32 -11.92
CA VAL A 96 8.46 3.61 -12.69
C VAL A 96 8.85 4.49 -13.88
N HIS A 97 8.55 4.04 -15.10
CA HIS A 97 8.89 4.75 -16.34
C HIS A 97 7.66 4.84 -17.24
N VAL A 98 7.43 6.01 -17.84
CA VAL A 98 6.37 6.25 -18.82
C VAL A 98 7.02 6.47 -20.18
N LEU A 99 6.56 5.78 -21.22
CA LEU A 99 7.13 5.87 -22.56
C LEU A 99 6.14 5.50 -23.65
N LYS A 100 6.23 6.18 -24.80
CA LYS A 100 5.43 5.88 -26.01
C LYS A 100 6.10 4.87 -26.95
N ASP A 101 7.42 4.78 -26.90
CA ASP A 101 8.18 3.93 -27.81
C ASP A 101 8.24 2.48 -27.31
N GLN A 102 7.39 1.62 -27.89
CA GLN A 102 7.34 0.19 -27.58
C GLN A 102 8.71 -0.49 -27.66
N LYS A 103 9.61 -0.03 -28.56
CA LYS A 103 10.93 -0.66 -28.76
C LYS A 103 11.84 -0.50 -27.56
N LYS A 104 11.62 0.51 -26.70
CA LYS A 104 12.40 0.75 -25.49
C LYS A 104 11.88 -0.01 -24.26
N VAL A 105 10.65 -0.54 -24.32
CA VAL A 105 10.04 -1.26 -23.19
C VAL A 105 10.90 -2.48 -22.79
N PRO A 106 11.39 -3.33 -23.71
CA PRO A 106 12.26 -4.45 -23.36
C PRO A 106 13.51 -4.05 -22.58
N ASP A 107 14.19 -2.99 -23.01
CA ASP A 107 15.43 -2.52 -22.37
C ASP A 107 15.18 -2.03 -20.95
N ILE A 108 14.08 -1.30 -20.73
CA ILE A 108 13.69 -0.83 -19.40
C ILE A 108 13.34 -2.02 -18.49
N VAL A 109 12.58 -3.00 -19.00
CA VAL A 109 12.23 -4.20 -18.24
C VAL A 109 13.50 -4.98 -17.85
N ALA A 110 14.44 -5.17 -18.79
CA ALA A 110 15.71 -5.84 -18.55
C ALA A 110 16.61 -5.09 -17.55
N ALA A 111 16.58 -3.75 -17.55
CA ALA A 111 17.29 -2.94 -16.56
C ALA A 111 16.75 -3.11 -15.13
N MET A 112 15.46 -3.47 -15.00
CA MET A 112 14.81 -3.67 -13.69
C MET A 112 14.86 -5.12 -13.22
N LEU A 113 14.47 -6.07 -14.08
CA LEU A 113 14.27 -7.48 -13.73
C LEU A 113 15.58 -8.13 -13.27
N GLY A 114 15.54 -8.82 -12.13
CA GLY A 114 16.71 -9.47 -11.52
C GLY A 114 17.65 -8.52 -10.77
N ASN A 115 17.47 -7.20 -10.89
CA ASN A 115 18.24 -6.21 -10.15
C ASN A 115 17.56 -5.83 -8.82
N LYS A 116 18.24 -5.00 -8.01
CA LYS A 116 17.72 -4.53 -6.72
C LYS A 116 17.32 -3.08 -6.77
N LEU A 117 16.07 -2.78 -6.42
CA LEU A 117 15.54 -1.42 -6.32
C LEU A 117 15.76 -0.87 -4.91
N ILE A 118 16.34 0.33 -4.84
CA ILE A 118 16.59 1.10 -3.63
C ILE A 118 15.64 2.30 -3.64
N THR A 119 14.89 2.47 -2.56
CA THR A 119 13.97 3.59 -2.31
C THR A 119 14.18 4.11 -0.88
N LYS A 120 13.49 5.19 -0.51
CA LYS A 120 13.47 5.67 0.89
C LYS A 120 12.92 4.64 1.89
N GLN A 121 12.12 3.67 1.43
CA GLN A 121 11.42 2.69 2.27
C GLN A 121 12.09 1.30 2.27
N THR A 122 13.16 1.11 1.50
CA THR A 122 13.91 -0.16 1.45
C THR A 122 15.20 -0.07 2.25
N PRO A 123 15.81 -1.19 2.65
CA PRO A 123 17.19 -1.21 3.10
C PRO A 123 18.15 -0.60 2.07
N ALA A 124 19.31 -0.12 2.51
CA ALA A 124 20.34 0.44 1.62
C ALA A 124 20.85 -0.58 0.57
N SER A 125 20.73 -1.87 0.86
CA SER A 125 21.04 -2.96 -0.09
C SER A 125 19.97 -3.19 -1.17
N GLY A 126 18.83 -2.50 -1.09
CA GLY A 126 17.70 -2.62 -2.01
C GLY A 126 16.90 -3.91 -1.84
N VAL A 127 15.83 -4.02 -2.61
CA VAL A 127 14.93 -5.19 -2.66
C VAL A 127 14.97 -5.78 -4.07
N PRO A 128 15.08 -7.11 -4.22
CA PRO A 128 15.10 -7.75 -5.54
C PRO A 128 13.79 -7.51 -6.30
N VAL A 129 13.92 -7.20 -7.59
CA VAL A 129 12.80 -7.06 -8.52
C VAL A 129 12.68 -8.35 -9.32
N ASN A 130 11.80 -9.24 -8.88
CA ASN A 130 11.57 -10.54 -9.54
C ASN A 130 10.45 -10.48 -10.59
N SER A 131 9.73 -9.37 -10.66
CA SER A 131 8.72 -9.14 -11.70
C SER A 131 8.59 -7.67 -12.01
N VAL A 132 8.20 -7.39 -13.25
CA VAL A 132 7.96 -6.04 -13.77
C VAL A 132 6.59 -6.05 -14.43
N MET A 133 5.78 -5.04 -14.12
CA MET A 133 4.46 -4.86 -14.73
C MET A 133 4.58 -3.83 -15.86
N ILE A 134 4.08 -4.17 -17.03
CA ILE A 134 3.94 -3.28 -18.18
C ILE A 134 2.45 -2.98 -18.32
N ALA A 135 2.09 -1.71 -18.26
CA ALA A 135 0.69 -1.33 -18.15
C ALA A 135 0.34 -0.18 -19.10
N GLU A 136 -0.93 -0.07 -19.48
CA GLU A 136 -1.45 0.98 -20.36
C GLU A 136 -1.44 2.33 -19.63
N SER A 137 -0.79 3.36 -20.18
CA SER A 137 -0.89 4.69 -19.60
C SER A 137 -2.32 5.20 -19.66
N VAL A 138 -2.73 5.90 -18.62
CA VAL A 138 -4.06 6.50 -18.53
C VAL A 138 -3.89 7.99 -18.29
N ASP A 139 -4.70 8.80 -18.96
CA ASP A 139 -4.73 10.23 -18.72
C ASP A 139 -5.35 10.49 -17.34
N ILE A 140 -4.53 10.96 -16.42
CA ILE A 140 -4.93 11.23 -15.05
C ILE A 140 -5.44 12.67 -14.97
N TYR A 141 -6.76 12.84 -14.93
CA TYR A 141 -7.39 14.14 -14.70
C TYR A 141 -7.32 14.56 -13.23
N GLU A 142 -7.60 13.63 -12.32
CA GLU A 142 -7.56 13.83 -10.88
C GLU A 142 -7.03 12.57 -10.17
N GLU A 143 -6.25 12.75 -9.10
CA GLU A 143 -5.83 11.67 -8.22
C GLU A 143 -6.50 11.81 -6.86
N LYS A 144 -7.08 10.71 -6.37
CA LYS A 144 -7.75 10.64 -5.05
C LYS A 144 -7.19 9.48 -4.26
N TYR A 145 -7.29 9.56 -2.93
CA TYR A 145 -6.89 8.50 -2.02
C TYR A 145 -8.13 7.78 -1.47
N LEU A 146 -8.11 6.46 -1.50
CA LEU A 146 -9.14 5.58 -0.95
C LEU A 146 -8.48 4.35 -0.31
N CYS A 147 -8.86 4.04 0.92
CA CYS A 147 -8.36 2.88 1.64
C CYS A 147 -9.46 2.27 2.51
N PHE A 148 -9.48 0.94 2.58
CA PHE A 148 -10.30 0.21 3.54
C PHE A 148 -9.38 -0.55 4.50
N LEU A 149 -9.64 -0.44 5.79
CA LEU A 149 -8.90 -1.20 6.79
C LEU A 149 -9.79 -1.56 7.99
N LEU A 150 -9.35 -2.55 8.76
CA LEU A 150 -9.95 -2.88 10.04
C LEU A 150 -9.34 -1.97 11.11
N ASP A 151 -10.16 -1.10 11.69
CA ASP A 151 -9.76 -0.22 12.78
C ASP A 151 -10.07 -0.85 14.14
N ARG A 152 -9.09 -0.79 15.03
CA ARG A 152 -9.21 -1.35 16.38
C ARG A 152 -10.07 -0.47 17.28
N SER A 153 -10.10 0.83 17.03
CA SER A 153 -10.83 1.79 17.87
C SER A 153 -12.33 1.60 17.70
N SER A 154 -12.79 1.46 16.46
CA SER A 154 -14.17 1.13 16.10
C SER A 154 -14.48 -0.37 16.13
N SER A 155 -13.47 -1.23 16.29
CA SER A 155 -13.61 -2.70 16.25
C SER A 155 -14.30 -3.20 14.97
N GLY A 156 -14.06 -2.54 13.85
CA GLY A 156 -14.76 -2.81 12.59
C GLY A 156 -14.05 -2.26 11.36
N PRO A 157 -14.60 -2.51 10.16
CA PRO A 157 -14.10 -1.93 8.93
C PRO A 157 -14.33 -0.42 8.90
N ILE A 158 -13.33 0.31 8.42
CA ILE A 158 -13.43 1.74 8.11
C ILE A 158 -12.98 1.99 6.68
N CYS A 159 -13.53 3.03 6.07
CA CYS A 159 -13.09 3.62 4.82
C CYS A 159 -12.40 4.95 5.12
N ILE A 160 -11.17 5.12 4.66
CA ILE A 160 -10.43 6.38 4.68
C ILE A 160 -10.36 6.92 3.25
N ALA A 161 -10.70 8.20 3.11
CA ALA A 161 -10.77 8.89 1.83
C ALA A 161 -10.11 10.27 1.91
N SER A 162 -9.51 10.72 0.82
CA SER A 162 -9.00 12.08 0.68
C SER A 162 -9.01 12.54 -0.79
N PRO A 163 -9.37 13.80 -1.09
CA PRO A 163 -9.23 14.38 -2.43
C PRO A 163 -7.76 14.62 -2.79
N ALA A 164 -6.82 14.52 -1.85
CA ALA A 164 -5.39 14.59 -2.11
C ALA A 164 -4.83 13.19 -2.40
N GLY A 165 -4.98 12.71 -3.63
CA GLY A 165 -4.26 11.53 -4.14
C GLY A 165 -2.85 11.86 -4.62
N GLY A 166 -2.10 10.82 -5.01
CA GLY A 166 -0.75 10.98 -5.59
C GLY A 166 0.36 11.34 -4.60
N VAL A 167 0.02 11.64 -3.35
CA VAL A 167 0.94 12.07 -2.30
C VAL A 167 0.94 11.10 -1.13
N ASP A 168 1.94 11.24 -0.26
CA ASP A 168 2.06 10.50 0.99
C ASP A 168 0.87 10.87 1.92
N ILE A 169 0.04 9.88 2.27
CA ILE A 169 -1.19 10.13 3.02
C ILE A 169 -0.89 10.46 4.48
N GLU A 170 0.20 9.93 5.02
CA GLU A 170 0.68 10.24 6.36
C GLU A 170 1.08 11.72 6.43
N GLN A 171 1.76 12.24 5.40
CA GLN A 171 2.04 13.67 5.31
C GLN A 171 0.76 14.52 5.26
N VAL A 172 -0.24 14.10 4.49
CA VAL A 172 -1.54 14.80 4.42
C VAL A 172 -2.23 14.79 5.78
N ALA A 173 -2.12 13.71 6.56
CA ALA A 173 -2.70 13.61 7.89
C ALA A 173 -2.10 14.63 8.87
N GLU A 174 -0.81 14.95 8.70
CA GLU A 174 -0.11 15.95 9.52
C GLU A 174 -0.37 17.38 9.04
N SER A 175 -0.28 17.63 7.73
CA SER A 175 -0.32 19.00 7.18
C SER A 175 -1.74 19.50 6.90
N ASN A 176 -2.65 18.59 6.54
CA ASN A 176 -4.01 18.89 6.09
C ASN A 176 -5.01 17.83 6.59
N PRO A 177 -5.12 17.61 7.92
CA PRO A 177 -5.99 16.58 8.48
C PRO A 177 -7.46 16.73 8.05
N GLU A 178 -7.91 17.95 7.72
CA GLU A 178 -9.25 18.24 7.24
C GLU A 178 -9.60 17.54 5.91
N LYS A 179 -8.59 17.22 5.10
CA LYS A 179 -8.73 16.50 3.83
C LYS A 179 -8.91 15.00 4.01
N ILE A 180 -8.59 14.46 5.19
CA ILE A 180 -8.79 13.05 5.49
C ILE A 180 -10.18 12.87 6.11
N LYS A 181 -10.96 11.96 5.53
CA LYS A 181 -12.26 11.56 6.04
C LYS A 181 -12.26 10.08 6.33
N THR A 182 -12.76 9.73 7.51
CA THR A 182 -12.90 8.35 7.96
C THR A 182 -14.38 8.05 8.15
N VAL A 183 -14.84 6.97 7.54
CA VAL A 183 -16.21 6.48 7.59
C VAL A 183 -16.20 5.08 8.18
N ALA A 184 -16.92 4.88 9.28
CA ALA A 184 -17.14 3.55 9.84
C ALA A 184 -18.12 2.77 8.97
N ILE A 185 -17.85 1.49 8.76
CA ILE A 185 -18.70 0.57 8.01
C ILE A 185 -19.25 -0.45 9.00
N ASP A 186 -20.57 -0.62 8.99
CA ASP A 186 -21.21 -1.67 9.79
C ASP A 186 -20.79 -3.05 9.25
N VAL A 187 -20.34 -3.94 10.13
CA VAL A 187 -19.82 -5.26 9.72
C VAL A 187 -20.93 -6.23 9.29
N MET A 188 -22.15 -6.03 9.77
CA MET A 188 -23.31 -6.86 9.45
C MET A 188 -23.99 -6.38 8.16
N GLU A 189 -24.15 -5.08 7.98
CA GLU A 189 -24.78 -4.49 6.80
C GLU A 189 -23.82 -4.25 5.63
N GLY A 190 -22.53 -4.00 5.92
CA GLY A 190 -21.53 -3.62 4.94
C GLY A 190 -21.70 -2.19 4.41
N LEU A 191 -20.94 -1.84 3.37
CA LEU A 191 -21.06 -0.54 2.70
C LEU A 191 -22.25 -0.55 1.74
N THR A 192 -23.36 0.04 2.16
CA THR A 192 -24.56 0.12 1.31
C THR A 192 -24.38 1.16 0.19
N PRO A 193 -25.08 1.00 -0.96
CA PRO A 193 -25.01 1.99 -2.05
C PRO A 193 -25.45 3.41 -1.63
N SER A 194 -26.41 3.51 -0.70
CA SER A 194 -26.86 4.81 -0.17
C SER A 194 -25.81 5.46 0.74
N ALA A 195 -25.12 4.67 1.58
CA ALA A 195 -23.99 5.14 2.36
C ALA A 195 -22.84 5.57 1.43
N ALA A 196 -22.47 4.75 0.45
CA ALA A 196 -21.43 5.09 -0.52
C ALA A 196 -21.73 6.43 -1.23
N ARG A 197 -22.95 6.62 -1.75
CA ARG A 197 -23.35 7.88 -2.39
C ARG A 197 -23.34 9.09 -1.44
N ARG A 198 -23.71 8.91 -0.17
CA ARG A 198 -23.63 9.97 0.84
C ARG A 198 -22.20 10.42 1.09
N HIS A 199 -21.26 9.49 0.96
CA HIS A 199 -19.84 9.73 1.15
C HIS A 199 -19.11 10.10 -0.15
N CYS A 200 -19.70 9.93 -1.34
CA CYS A 200 -19.11 10.39 -2.62
C CYS A 200 -18.64 11.86 -2.63
N PRO A 201 -19.39 12.82 -2.06
CA PRO A 201 -18.95 14.23 -2.02
C PRO A 201 -17.64 14.45 -1.26
N ILE A 202 -17.23 13.53 -0.37
CA ILE A 202 -15.93 13.56 0.31
C ILE A 202 -14.78 13.50 -0.71
N PHE A 203 -14.99 12.78 -1.80
CA PHE A 203 -14.05 12.67 -2.91
C PHE A 203 -14.15 13.86 -3.87
N GLY A 204 -15.05 14.83 -3.63
CA GLY A 204 -15.38 15.86 -4.62
C GLY A 204 -15.97 15.27 -5.91
N ILE A 205 -16.76 14.18 -5.79
CA ILE A 205 -17.48 13.51 -6.88
C ILE A 205 -18.98 13.59 -6.58
#